data_AF-A0A165DF63-F1
#
_entry.id   AF-A0A165DF63-F1
#
_cell.length_a   1.000
_cell.length_b   1.000
_cell.length_c   1.000
_cell.angle_alpha   90.00
_cell.angle_beta   90.00
_cell.angle_gamma   90.00
#
_symmetry.space_group_name_H-M   'P 1'
#
loop_
_entity.id
_entity.type
_entity.pdbx_description
1 polymer ?
#
loop_
_entity_poly.entity_id
_entity_poly.type
_entity_poly.pdbx_seq_one_letter_code
_entity_poly.pdbx_strand_id
1 'polypeptide(L)'
;MFARLALAVVAASVVQAEYITVTVGGKDGMFVPRNVQAKVGDIVSFLFTPNALGNTGNHSVVQTSAEKPCTPLKGGFASPIAYWNYANFDLVITDATYPIWYACGSTDNLNGDDHCQAGEVGAINAPTEGFPTMTSFVTAAIAAPHDGAFDGVPRNGTGIGSGVSAEVFYWSDHPLDPYTGPVPDSSDGAEPSDSNDSGATVATESTSGKKMLSAGAIAGIAVGSVVALLVAAFGVWRLMVRKTRKDETGKWAKSIDAVLARNDVKGAQTVDVEKVQVQEMRQKESV
;
A
#
# COMPACT_ATOMS: atom_id res chain seq x y z
N MET A 1 -28.64 -47.90 -26.36
CA MET A 1 -27.47 -47.26 -25.71
C MET A 1 -27.83 -45.80 -25.48
N PHE A 2 -28.07 -45.38 -24.24
CA PHE A 2 -28.40 -43.98 -23.92
C PHE A 2 -27.14 -43.28 -23.41
N ALA A 3 -26.63 -42.32 -24.17
CA ALA A 3 -25.51 -41.49 -23.78
C ALA A 3 -25.95 -40.53 -22.68
N ARG A 4 -25.33 -40.63 -21.49
CA ARG A 4 -25.54 -39.68 -20.40
C ARG A 4 -24.66 -38.46 -20.66
N LEU A 5 -25.28 -37.32 -20.95
CA LEU A 5 -24.62 -36.03 -21.00
C LEU A 5 -24.35 -35.59 -19.55
N ALA A 6 -23.10 -35.57 -19.13
CA ALA A 6 -22.70 -35.02 -17.84
C ALA A 6 -22.57 -33.50 -17.98
N LEU A 7 -23.46 -32.75 -17.32
CA LEU A 7 -23.38 -31.29 -17.23
C LEU A 7 -22.31 -30.93 -16.19
N ALA A 8 -21.15 -30.48 -16.65
CA ALA A 8 -20.11 -29.95 -15.77
C ALA A 8 -20.52 -28.54 -15.31
N VAL A 9 -20.93 -28.42 -14.06
CA VAL A 9 -21.13 -27.11 -13.40
C VAL A 9 -19.75 -26.55 -13.09
N VAL A 10 -19.29 -25.58 -13.88
CA VAL A 10 -18.11 -24.78 -13.55
C VAL A 10 -18.53 -23.76 -12.49
N ALA A 11 -18.24 -24.05 -11.22
CA ALA A 11 -18.36 -23.05 -10.17
C ALA A 11 -17.28 -21.99 -10.40
N ALA A 12 -17.67 -20.83 -10.93
CA ALA A 12 -16.81 -19.67 -10.95
C ALA A 12 -16.67 -19.16 -9.50
N SER A 13 -15.49 -19.34 -8.90
CA SER A 13 -15.17 -18.72 -7.62
C SER A 13 -15.13 -17.21 -7.80
N VAL A 14 -16.12 -16.50 -7.27
CA VAL A 14 -16.08 -15.04 -7.15
C VAL A 14 -14.99 -14.72 -6.14
N VAL A 15 -13.85 -14.22 -6.62
CA VAL A 15 -12.81 -13.66 -5.74
C VAL A 15 -13.36 -12.33 -5.26
N GLN A 16 -13.87 -12.29 -4.03
CA GLN A 16 -14.24 -11.02 -3.39
C GLN A 16 -12.97 -10.39 -2.82
N ALA A 17 -12.80 -9.09 -3.06
CA ALA A 17 -11.79 -8.28 -2.41
C ALA A 17 -12.03 -8.28 -0.90
N GLU A 18 -10.99 -8.57 -0.11
CA GLU A 18 -11.05 -8.49 1.35
C GLU A 18 -10.67 -7.07 1.81
N TYR A 19 -11.36 -6.57 2.83
CA TYR A 19 -11.03 -5.31 3.50
C TYR A 19 -10.21 -5.62 4.76
N ILE A 20 -8.94 -5.19 4.76
CA ILE A 20 -7.96 -5.51 5.80
C ILE A 20 -7.59 -4.23 6.52
N THR A 21 -7.90 -4.14 7.81
CA THR A 21 -7.63 -2.93 8.60
C THR A 21 -6.25 -2.97 9.26
N VAL A 22 -5.52 -1.88 9.16
CA VAL A 22 -4.33 -1.56 9.96
C VAL A 22 -4.62 -0.30 10.77
N THR A 23 -4.69 -0.42 12.08
CA THR A 23 -4.78 0.74 12.97
C THR A 23 -3.46 1.49 12.98
N VAL A 24 -3.51 2.80 12.73
CA VAL A 24 -2.37 3.71 12.79
C VAL A 24 -2.36 4.42 14.14
N GLY A 25 -1.19 4.53 14.78
CA GLY A 25 -1.10 5.07 16.14
C GLY A 25 -1.81 4.20 17.18
N GLY A 26 -1.84 2.87 16.97
CA GLY A 26 -2.49 1.90 17.84
C GLY A 26 -1.76 1.71 19.17
N LYS A 27 -1.67 0.46 19.64
CA LYS A 27 -0.99 0.17 20.91
C LYS A 27 0.45 0.73 20.89
N ASP A 28 0.79 1.51 21.90
CA ASP A 28 2.09 2.18 22.07
C ASP A 28 2.47 3.09 20.88
N GLY A 29 1.49 3.62 20.15
CA GLY A 29 1.71 4.46 18.97
C GLY A 29 2.15 3.71 17.72
N MET A 30 1.95 2.39 17.66
CA MET A 30 2.44 1.53 16.57
C MET A 30 1.34 1.20 15.54
N PHE A 31 1.74 0.73 14.35
CA PHE A 31 0.82 0.06 13.43
C PHE A 31 0.32 -1.27 14.01
N VAL A 32 -0.99 -1.51 13.95
CA VAL A 32 -1.60 -2.74 14.48
C VAL A 32 -2.61 -3.34 13.48
N PRO A 33 -2.38 -4.55 12.96
CA PRO A 33 -1.16 -5.34 13.09
C PRO A 33 0.01 -4.73 12.29
N ARG A 34 1.26 -5.03 12.69
CA ARG A 34 2.47 -4.55 11.98
C ARG A 34 2.72 -5.23 10.64
N ASN A 35 2.17 -6.41 10.41
CA ASN A 35 2.24 -7.11 9.13
C ASN A 35 0.89 -7.73 8.81
N VAL A 36 0.38 -7.48 7.61
CA VAL A 36 -0.86 -8.08 7.09
C VAL A 36 -0.57 -8.89 5.83
N GLN A 37 -1.40 -9.89 5.56
CA GLN A 37 -1.35 -10.64 4.29
C GLN A 37 -2.51 -10.20 3.41
N ALA A 38 -2.22 -9.83 2.17
CA ALA A 38 -3.21 -9.34 1.23
C ALA A 38 -2.94 -9.88 -0.18
N LYS A 39 -3.99 -10.20 -0.92
CA LYS A 39 -3.96 -10.67 -2.31
C LYS A 39 -4.21 -9.50 -3.26
N VAL A 40 -3.90 -9.71 -4.55
CA VAL A 40 -4.28 -8.75 -5.58
C VAL A 40 -5.80 -8.58 -5.58
N GLY A 41 -6.25 -7.32 -5.51
CA GLY A 41 -7.65 -6.93 -5.40
C GLY A 41 -8.11 -6.58 -3.98
N ASP A 42 -7.41 -7.03 -2.94
CA ASP A 42 -7.74 -6.67 -1.55
C ASP A 42 -7.49 -5.18 -1.30
N ILE A 43 -8.18 -4.63 -0.30
CA ILE A 43 -8.02 -3.27 0.18
C ILE A 43 -7.39 -3.31 1.56
N VAL A 44 -6.21 -2.70 1.71
CA VAL A 44 -5.60 -2.45 3.02
C VAL A 44 -5.96 -1.04 3.45
N SER A 45 -6.76 -0.94 4.50
CA SER A 45 -7.27 0.31 5.04
C SER A 45 -6.52 0.72 6.29
N PHE A 46 -5.83 1.85 6.21
CA PHE A 46 -5.13 2.44 7.33
C PHE A 46 -6.07 3.35 8.10
N LEU A 47 -6.54 2.84 9.24
CA LEU A 47 -7.50 3.49 10.11
C LEU A 47 -6.76 4.32 11.16
N PHE A 48 -6.88 5.64 11.08
CA PHE A 48 -6.34 6.56 12.06
C PHE A 48 -7.31 6.70 13.23
N THR A 49 -7.01 6.05 14.35
CA THR A 49 -7.91 6.05 15.52
C THR A 49 -7.60 7.21 16.46
N PRO A 50 -8.62 7.90 17.00
CA PRO A 50 -8.41 8.87 18.07
C PRO A 50 -7.80 8.23 19.32
N ASN A 51 -6.79 8.88 19.89
CA ASN A 51 -6.24 8.56 21.20
C ASN A 51 -7.13 9.12 22.32
N ALA A 52 -6.72 8.91 23.57
CA ALA A 52 -7.45 9.38 24.77
C ALA A 52 -7.65 10.91 24.83
N LEU A 53 -6.92 11.69 24.03
CA LEU A 53 -7.02 13.15 23.93
C LEU A 53 -7.97 13.59 22.79
N GLY A 54 -8.64 12.66 22.11
CA GLY A 54 -9.62 12.95 21.06
C GLY A 54 -9.04 13.32 19.69
N ASN A 55 -7.72 13.23 19.53
CA ASN A 55 -7.01 13.45 18.25
C ASN A 55 -6.37 12.14 17.76
N THR A 56 -6.00 12.06 16.48
CA THR A 56 -5.47 10.82 15.88
C THR A 56 -3.97 10.60 16.13
N GLY A 57 -3.33 11.44 16.95
CA GLY A 57 -1.87 11.51 17.07
C GLY A 57 -1.19 11.99 15.78
N ASN A 58 0.09 12.33 15.87
CA ASN A 58 0.87 12.70 14.69
C ASN A 58 1.38 11.45 13.99
N HIS A 59 0.55 10.84 13.17
CA HIS A 59 0.93 9.64 12.46
C HIS A 59 0.75 9.82 10.95
N SER A 60 1.42 8.94 10.20
CA SER A 60 1.30 8.84 8.75
C SER A 60 1.65 7.44 8.29
N VAL A 61 1.34 7.14 7.04
CA VAL A 61 1.73 5.92 6.35
C VAL A 61 2.50 6.34 5.12
N VAL A 62 3.81 6.21 5.17
CA VAL A 62 4.69 6.54 4.04
C VAL A 62 5.32 5.26 3.54
N GLN A 63 5.22 5.01 2.25
CA GLN A 63 5.90 3.88 1.66
C GLN A 63 7.41 4.09 1.69
N THR A 64 8.12 3.06 2.11
CA THR A 64 9.57 3.04 2.15
C THR A 64 10.07 1.75 1.49
N SER A 65 11.34 1.43 1.70
CA SER A 65 11.89 0.14 1.28
C SER A 65 12.47 -0.57 2.49
N ALA A 66 12.57 -1.90 2.43
CA ALA A 66 13.22 -2.68 3.50
C ALA A 66 14.63 -2.16 3.78
N GLU A 67 15.31 -1.66 2.75
CA GLU A 67 16.68 -1.16 2.80
C GLU A 67 16.82 0.20 3.48
N LYS A 68 15.80 1.04 3.36
CA LYS A 68 15.76 2.41 3.87
C LYS A 68 14.43 2.65 4.59
N PRO A 69 14.23 2.03 5.75
CA PRO A 69 12.95 2.05 6.48
C PRO A 69 12.43 3.45 6.78
N CYS A 70 13.32 4.41 7.04
CA CYS A 70 12.99 5.80 7.39
C CYS A 70 13.27 6.79 6.25
N THR A 71 13.16 6.34 4.99
CA THR A 71 13.28 7.21 3.81
C THR A 71 12.11 6.94 2.85
N PRO A 72 11.40 7.98 2.39
CA PRO A 72 10.33 7.80 1.40
C PRO A 72 10.84 7.10 0.15
N LEU A 73 10.07 6.11 -0.32
CA LEU A 73 10.33 5.47 -1.60
C LEU A 73 9.98 6.44 -2.72
N LYS A 74 10.90 6.67 -3.66
CA LYS A 74 10.65 7.52 -4.82
C LYS A 74 9.51 6.94 -5.65
N GLY A 75 8.46 7.73 -5.88
CA GLY A 75 7.24 7.28 -6.55
C GLY A 75 6.42 6.29 -5.71
N GLY A 76 6.65 6.23 -4.40
CA GLY A 76 5.79 5.52 -3.47
C GLY A 76 4.60 6.37 -3.04
N PHE A 77 3.77 5.78 -2.19
CA PHE A 77 2.62 6.47 -1.60
C PHE A 77 2.97 7.14 -0.26
N ALA A 78 2.16 8.11 0.12
CA ALA A 78 2.18 8.68 1.47
C ALA A 78 0.78 9.16 1.86
N SER A 79 0.36 8.90 3.09
CA SER A 79 -0.74 9.61 3.72
C SER A 79 -0.27 10.99 4.20
N PRO A 80 -1.19 11.92 4.50
CA PRO A 80 -0.87 13.09 5.30
C PRO A 80 -0.16 12.75 6.60
N ILE A 81 0.71 13.65 7.04
CA ILE A 81 1.23 13.70 8.42
C ILE A 81 0.41 14.77 9.15
N ALA A 82 -0.55 14.37 9.99
CA ALA A 82 -1.36 15.32 10.73
C ALA A 82 -2.02 14.71 12.00
N TYR A 83 -2.19 15.55 13.02
CA TYR A 83 -2.89 15.21 14.28
C TYR A 83 -4.39 14.96 14.14
N TRP A 84 -4.97 15.30 13.00
CA TRP A 84 -6.42 15.31 12.75
C TRP A 84 -6.77 14.56 11.45
N ASN A 85 -6.02 13.51 11.15
CA ASN A 85 -6.30 12.64 10.00
C ASN A 85 -7.44 11.69 10.34
N TYR A 86 -8.68 12.16 10.24
CA TYR A 86 -9.86 11.30 10.45
C TYR A 86 -10.23 10.49 9.20
N ALA A 87 -9.59 10.75 8.06
CA ALA A 87 -9.81 10.00 6.84
C ALA A 87 -8.98 8.71 6.85
N ASN A 88 -9.60 7.60 6.47
CA ASN A 88 -8.86 6.39 6.17
C ASN A 88 -7.97 6.62 4.96
N PHE A 89 -6.76 6.08 5.03
CA PHE A 89 -5.84 6.03 3.92
C PHE A 89 -5.85 4.61 3.39
N ASP A 90 -6.33 4.40 2.18
CA ASP A 90 -6.61 3.06 1.71
C ASP A 90 -5.77 2.72 0.49
N LEU A 91 -5.34 1.46 0.44
CA LEU A 91 -4.50 0.91 -0.63
C LEU A 91 -5.21 -0.27 -1.29
N VAL A 92 -5.52 -0.17 -2.59
CA VAL A 92 -5.87 -1.36 -3.39
C VAL A 92 -4.59 -2.10 -3.73
N ILE A 93 -4.49 -3.38 -3.40
CA ILE A 93 -3.32 -4.19 -3.76
C ILE A 93 -3.41 -4.58 -5.24
N THR A 94 -2.55 -3.99 -6.08
CA THR A 94 -2.49 -4.29 -7.52
C THR A 94 -1.39 -5.28 -7.87
N ASP A 95 -0.41 -5.47 -6.99
CA ASP A 95 0.58 -6.55 -7.09
C ASP A 95 1.10 -7.03 -5.73
N ALA A 96 0.81 -8.30 -5.42
CA ALA A 96 1.19 -8.98 -4.19
C ALA A 96 2.46 -9.85 -4.34
N THR A 97 3.22 -9.69 -5.42
CA THR A 97 4.44 -10.50 -5.67
C THR A 97 5.56 -10.17 -4.70
N TYR A 98 5.56 -8.96 -4.14
CA TYR A 98 6.60 -8.45 -3.25
C TYR A 98 5.99 -7.82 -2.00
N PRO A 99 6.69 -7.88 -0.86
CA PRO A 99 6.27 -7.15 0.32
C PRO A 99 6.24 -5.63 0.04
N ILE A 100 5.25 -4.97 0.62
CA ILE A 100 5.18 -3.51 0.66
C ILE A 100 5.59 -3.08 2.07
N TRP A 101 6.56 -2.18 2.17
CA TRP A 101 7.09 -1.69 3.43
C TRP A 101 6.66 -0.23 3.62
N TYR A 102 6.29 0.13 4.85
CA TYR A 102 5.87 1.48 5.19
C TYR A 102 6.28 1.85 6.60
N ALA A 103 6.34 3.15 6.84
CA ALA A 103 6.75 3.74 8.10
C ALA A 103 5.93 4.99 8.40
N CYS A 104 5.90 5.38 9.68
CA CYS A 104 5.41 6.69 10.06
C CYS A 104 6.51 7.74 9.85
N GLY A 105 6.19 8.78 9.09
CA GLY A 105 7.09 9.91 8.83
C GLY A 105 7.00 11.06 9.82
N SER A 106 6.37 10.87 10.99
CA SER A 106 6.31 11.93 12.01
C SER A 106 7.69 12.17 12.64
N THR A 107 8.07 13.45 12.71
CA THR A 107 9.34 13.93 13.26
C THR A 107 9.15 14.83 14.49
N ASP A 108 8.06 14.65 15.25
CA ASP A 108 7.77 15.46 16.44
C ASP A 108 8.55 15.01 17.69
N ASN A 109 9.53 14.12 17.51
CA ASN A 109 10.54 13.76 18.51
C ASN A 109 9.91 13.28 19.83
N LEU A 110 9.11 12.22 19.74
CA LEU A 110 8.47 11.61 20.89
C LEU A 110 9.53 10.82 21.69
N ASN A 111 9.94 11.37 22.83
CA ASN A 111 10.93 10.80 23.76
C ASN A 111 12.38 10.70 23.22
N GLY A 112 12.78 11.58 22.31
CA GLY A 112 14.16 11.60 21.79
C GLY A 112 14.29 11.06 20.37
N ASP A 113 13.26 10.37 19.86
CA ASP A 113 13.27 9.71 18.55
C ASP A 113 12.09 10.16 17.66
N ASP A 114 12.33 10.15 16.35
CA ASP A 114 11.26 10.24 15.35
C ASP A 114 10.50 8.91 15.27
N HIS A 115 9.24 8.93 14.85
CA HIS A 115 8.36 7.77 14.98
C HIS A 115 8.89 6.51 14.27
N CYS A 116 9.47 6.65 13.07
CA CYS A 116 10.08 5.53 12.36
C CYS A 116 11.23 4.89 13.17
N GLN A 117 12.11 5.71 13.73
CA GLN A 117 13.25 5.30 14.55
C GLN A 117 12.82 4.78 15.93
N ALA A 118 11.65 5.21 16.42
CA ALA A 118 10.99 4.57 17.56
C ALA A 118 10.38 3.19 17.22
N GLY A 119 10.45 2.76 15.95
CA GLY A 119 9.99 1.46 15.48
C GLY A 119 8.57 1.45 14.92
N GLU A 120 7.97 2.62 14.65
CA GLU A 120 6.67 2.72 13.98
C GLU A 120 6.82 2.42 12.48
N VAL A 121 6.97 1.14 12.19
CA VAL A 121 7.08 0.57 10.85
C VAL A 121 6.16 -0.63 10.68
N GLY A 122 5.70 -0.86 9.45
CA GLY A 122 4.82 -1.97 9.11
C GLY A 122 5.04 -2.49 7.70
N ALA A 123 4.36 -3.58 7.39
CA ALA A 123 4.44 -4.25 6.11
C ALA A 123 3.11 -4.86 5.65
N ILE A 124 2.99 -5.06 4.34
CA ILE A 124 2.00 -5.92 3.70
C ILE A 124 2.78 -7.03 3.00
N ASN A 125 2.40 -8.29 3.24
CA ASN A 125 3.02 -9.48 2.69
C ASN A 125 4.51 -9.66 3.05
N ALA A 126 4.97 -9.14 4.19
CA ALA A 126 6.32 -9.49 4.65
C ALA A 126 6.40 -11.00 4.96
N PRO A 127 7.47 -11.68 4.53
CA PRO A 127 7.61 -13.10 4.79
C PRO A 127 7.85 -13.35 6.29
N THR A 128 7.35 -14.49 6.78
CA THR A 128 7.54 -14.93 8.17
C THR A 128 8.95 -15.47 8.41
N GLU A 129 9.63 -15.90 7.35
CA GLU A 129 10.98 -16.47 7.37
C GLU A 129 11.81 -15.92 6.19
N GLY A 130 13.12 -16.07 6.25
CA GLY A 130 14.02 -15.49 5.26
C GLY A 130 14.30 -14.02 5.55
N PHE A 131 14.58 -13.22 4.52
CA PHE A 131 15.01 -11.83 4.69
C PHE A 131 14.57 -10.97 3.49
N PRO A 132 14.00 -9.78 3.69
CA PRO A 132 13.65 -9.14 4.98
C PRO A 132 12.43 -9.76 5.66
N THR A 133 12.47 -9.98 6.98
CA THR A 133 11.26 -10.18 7.82
C THR A 133 10.83 -8.87 8.46
N MET A 134 9.60 -8.83 9.00
CA MET A 134 9.12 -7.69 9.80
C MET A 134 10.05 -7.36 10.98
N THR A 135 10.59 -8.37 11.67
CA THR A 135 11.54 -8.16 12.78
C THR A 135 12.82 -7.46 12.29
N SER A 136 13.40 -7.92 11.18
CA SER A 136 14.60 -7.28 10.62
C SER A 136 14.33 -5.84 10.15
N PHE A 137 13.11 -5.58 9.70
CA PHE A 137 12.69 -4.24 9.29
C PHE A 137 12.57 -3.28 10.47
N VAL A 138 11.98 -3.71 11.60
CA VAL A 138 11.96 -2.92 12.85
C VAL A 138 13.38 -2.64 13.33
N THR A 139 14.26 -3.64 13.35
CA THR A 139 15.67 -3.44 13.75
C THR A 139 16.38 -2.42 12.85
N ALA A 140 16.17 -2.50 11.54
CA ALA A 140 16.75 -1.55 10.60
C ALA A 140 16.19 -0.13 10.78
N ALA A 141 14.91 0.01 11.13
CA ALA A 141 14.27 1.30 11.38
C ALA A 141 14.85 2.00 12.61
N ILE A 142 14.98 1.27 13.72
CA ILE A 142 15.57 1.80 14.97
C ILE A 142 17.03 2.23 14.77
N ALA A 143 17.77 1.53 13.91
CA ALA A 143 19.15 1.87 13.60
C ALA A 143 19.32 2.93 12.49
N ALA A 144 18.21 3.42 11.91
CA ALA A 144 18.26 4.35 10.81
C ALA A 144 18.76 5.74 11.27
N PRO A 145 19.51 6.46 10.43
CA PRO A 145 19.85 7.86 10.71
C PRO A 145 18.60 8.74 10.88
N HIS A 146 18.74 9.83 11.65
CA HIS A 146 17.68 10.84 11.86
C HIS A 146 17.76 12.02 10.87
N ASP A 147 18.73 12.04 9.95
CA ASP A 147 18.96 13.18 9.06
C ASP A 147 18.00 13.18 7.85
N GLY A 148 17.07 14.14 7.82
CA GLY A 148 16.19 14.40 6.67
C GLY A 148 15.16 13.29 6.40
N ALA A 149 14.83 12.49 7.42
CA ALA A 149 13.80 11.46 7.31
C ALA A 149 12.47 12.11 6.90
N PHE A 150 11.94 11.67 5.76
CA PHE A 150 10.64 12.09 5.22
C PHE A 150 10.53 13.54 4.72
N ASP A 151 11.67 14.19 4.46
CA ASP A 151 11.69 15.45 3.71
C ASP A 151 11.02 15.29 2.33
N GLY A 152 10.11 16.22 2.01
CA GLY A 152 9.35 16.19 0.76
C GLY A 152 8.06 15.35 0.81
N VAL A 153 7.76 14.66 1.91
CA VAL A 153 6.41 14.12 2.15
C VAL A 153 5.47 15.30 2.45
N PRO A 154 4.36 15.47 1.72
CA PRO A 154 3.47 16.59 1.95
C PRO A 154 2.86 16.55 3.35
N ARG A 155 3.29 17.48 4.20
CA ARG A 155 2.70 17.70 5.54
C ARG A 155 1.25 18.19 5.47
N ASN A 156 0.79 18.61 4.29
CA ASN A 156 -0.58 19.04 4.02
C ASN A 156 -1.51 17.89 3.56
N GLY A 157 -1.00 16.67 3.44
CA GLY A 157 -1.82 15.53 3.11
C GLY A 157 -2.10 15.21 1.67
N THR A 158 -1.43 15.89 0.75
CA THR A 158 -1.48 15.51 -0.65
C THR A 158 -0.76 14.17 -0.81
N GLY A 159 -1.49 13.13 -1.22
CA GLY A 159 -0.93 11.82 -1.49
C GLY A 159 0.06 11.92 -2.66
N ILE A 160 1.26 11.38 -2.48
CA ILE A 160 2.16 11.21 -3.62
C ILE A 160 1.62 10.04 -4.44
N GLY A 161 1.36 10.30 -5.73
CA GLY A 161 0.87 9.30 -6.67
C GLY A 161 1.72 8.03 -6.63
N SER A 162 1.04 6.90 -6.42
CA SER A 162 1.67 5.59 -6.40
C SER A 162 2.19 5.23 -7.79
N GLY A 163 3.51 5.14 -7.92
CA GLY A 163 4.19 4.38 -8.98
C GLY A 163 4.44 2.93 -8.57
N VAL A 164 3.76 2.43 -7.53
CA VAL A 164 3.97 1.10 -6.95
C VAL A 164 2.75 0.20 -7.14
N SER A 165 2.91 -1.06 -6.78
CA SER A 165 1.93 -2.15 -6.80
C SER A 165 0.71 -1.98 -5.86
N ALA A 166 0.36 -0.74 -5.48
CA ALA A 166 -0.85 -0.43 -4.73
C ALA A 166 -1.42 0.91 -5.18
N GLU A 167 -2.72 1.05 -5.40
CA GLU A 167 -3.35 2.34 -5.74
C GLU A 167 -3.90 3.02 -4.48
N VAL A 168 -3.67 4.32 -4.35
CA VAL A 168 -4.04 5.13 -3.18
C VAL A 168 -5.38 5.80 -3.43
N PHE A 169 -6.26 5.74 -2.45
CA PHE A 169 -7.51 6.50 -2.46
C PHE A 169 -7.85 7.04 -1.07
N TYR A 170 -8.65 8.11 -1.05
CA TYR A 170 -9.18 8.70 0.17
C TYR A 170 -10.63 8.28 0.34
N TRP A 171 -11.03 7.95 1.56
CA TRP A 171 -12.40 7.50 1.84
C TRP A 171 -13.50 8.49 1.39
N SER A 172 -13.20 9.80 1.34
CA SER A 172 -14.12 10.82 0.81
C SER A 172 -14.52 10.58 -0.66
N ASP A 173 -13.76 9.76 -1.39
CA ASP A 173 -13.97 9.46 -2.81
C ASP A 173 -14.71 8.12 -3.04
N HIS A 174 -15.17 7.41 -2.00
CA HIS A 174 -15.83 6.10 -2.11
C HIS A 174 -17.37 6.18 -2.23
N PRO A 175 -18.00 5.61 -3.29
CA PRO A 175 -19.47 5.64 -3.45
C PRO A 175 -20.27 4.63 -2.60
N LEU A 176 -19.66 3.85 -1.72
CA LEU A 176 -20.35 2.78 -0.99
C LEU A 176 -19.84 2.68 0.45
N ASP A 177 -20.39 3.50 1.32
CA ASP A 177 -20.37 3.25 2.77
C ASP A 177 -21.43 2.18 3.11
N PRO A 178 -21.06 0.99 3.61
CA PRO A 178 -22.03 -0.01 4.06
C PRO A 178 -22.74 0.36 5.37
N TYR A 179 -22.43 1.51 5.97
CA TYR A 179 -22.96 1.95 7.27
C TYR A 179 -23.97 3.11 7.23
N THR A 180 -24.30 3.65 6.06
CA THR A 180 -25.35 4.68 5.93
C THR A 180 -26.55 4.13 5.16
N GLY A 181 -27.59 3.73 5.91
CA GLY A 181 -28.92 3.49 5.35
C GLY A 181 -29.50 4.77 4.72
N PRO A 182 -30.45 4.64 3.78
CA PRO A 182 -30.92 5.76 2.97
C PRO A 182 -31.71 6.77 3.83
N VAL A 183 -31.24 8.01 3.85
CA VAL A 183 -32.06 9.17 4.22
C VAL A 183 -32.77 9.70 2.97
N PRO A 184 -34.07 10.05 3.05
CA PRO A 184 -34.85 10.41 1.88
C PRO A 184 -34.52 11.82 1.37
N ASP A 185 -34.66 11.91 0.05
CA ASP A 185 -34.62 13.06 -0.82
C ASP A 185 -35.41 14.28 -0.32
N SER A 186 -34.92 15.47 -0.65
CA SER A 186 -35.68 16.73 -0.66
C SER A 186 -35.10 17.64 -1.75
N SER A 187 -35.55 17.36 -2.98
CA SER A 187 -36.33 18.28 -3.82
C SER A 187 -35.73 19.65 -4.17
N ASP A 188 -35.49 19.83 -5.46
CA ASP A 188 -36.09 20.86 -6.35
C ASP A 188 -35.04 21.21 -7.43
N GLY A 189 -35.27 21.06 -8.73
CA GLY A 189 -36.50 21.03 -9.49
C GLY A 189 -36.36 22.04 -10.62
N ALA A 190 -36.21 21.58 -11.86
CA ALA A 190 -36.55 22.32 -13.09
C ALA A 190 -36.36 21.43 -14.34
N GLU A 191 -37.37 20.62 -14.63
CA GLU A 191 -37.84 20.37 -16.00
C GLU A 191 -38.80 21.53 -16.40
N PRO A 192 -39.41 21.61 -17.62
CA PRO A 192 -39.49 20.60 -18.69
C PRO A 192 -39.30 21.16 -20.12
N SER A 193 -39.30 20.27 -21.12
CA SER A 193 -40.41 20.19 -22.10
C SER A 193 -40.06 19.36 -23.34
N ASP A 194 -40.74 18.21 -23.41
CA ASP A 194 -41.58 17.74 -24.53
C ASP A 194 -41.02 17.79 -25.96
N SER A 195 -40.94 16.63 -26.63
CA SER A 195 -42.10 16.05 -27.35
C SER A 195 -41.70 14.89 -28.27
N ASN A 196 -42.63 13.91 -28.34
CA ASN A 196 -42.74 12.79 -29.28
C ASN A 196 -42.36 13.11 -30.73
N ASP A 197 -41.89 12.12 -31.50
CA ASP A 197 -42.73 11.51 -32.55
C ASP A 197 -42.11 10.24 -33.14
N SER A 198 -42.99 9.29 -33.45
CA SER A 198 -42.73 8.06 -34.20
C SER A 198 -42.88 8.33 -35.69
N GLY A 199 -42.05 7.74 -36.54
CA GLY A 199 -42.31 7.85 -37.99
C GLY A 199 -41.40 7.00 -38.86
N ALA A 200 -41.92 5.82 -39.22
CA ALA A 200 -41.38 5.00 -40.30
C ALA A 200 -41.78 5.57 -41.68
N THR A 201 -40.95 5.37 -42.71
CA THR A 201 -41.26 5.02 -44.13
C THR A 201 -39.96 5.13 -44.96
N VAL A 202 -39.40 4.04 -45.51
CA VAL A 202 -39.63 3.35 -46.81
C VAL A 202 -39.22 4.15 -48.07
N ALA A 203 -38.16 3.67 -48.75
CA ALA A 203 -37.97 3.53 -50.22
C ALA A 203 -36.52 3.02 -50.45
N THR A 204 -36.23 1.76 -50.83
CA THR A 204 -36.32 1.04 -52.13
C THR A 204 -35.32 1.50 -53.21
N GLU A 205 -34.66 0.49 -53.81
CA GLU A 205 -33.85 0.43 -55.04
C GLU A 205 -32.36 0.84 -54.96
N SER A 206 -31.40 0.23 -55.67
CA SER A 206 -31.25 -1.04 -56.39
C SER A 206 -29.77 -1.17 -56.78
N THR A 207 -29.22 -2.38 -56.66
CA THR A 207 -28.08 -2.99 -57.40
C THR A 207 -26.97 -2.11 -58.02
N SER A 208 -25.70 -2.39 -57.68
CA SER A 208 -24.68 -2.86 -58.66
C SER A 208 -23.38 -3.25 -57.95
N GLY A 209 -22.87 -4.45 -58.23
CA GLY A 209 -21.82 -5.11 -57.45
C GLY A 209 -20.39 -4.66 -57.74
N LYS A 210 -19.58 -4.63 -56.69
CA LYS A 210 -18.15 -4.96 -56.74
C LYS A 210 -17.78 -5.76 -55.48
N LYS A 211 -17.16 -6.92 -55.68
CA LYS A 211 -16.64 -7.78 -54.60
C LYS A 211 -15.51 -7.04 -53.89
N MET A 212 -15.67 -6.68 -52.62
CA MET A 212 -14.57 -6.35 -51.72
C MET A 212 -14.81 -6.95 -50.33
N LEU A 213 -13.73 -7.44 -49.72
CA LEU A 213 -13.69 -8.27 -48.53
C LEU A 213 -14.21 -7.54 -47.29
N SER A 214 -14.78 -8.31 -46.34
CA SER A 214 -15.43 -7.81 -45.12
C SER A 214 -14.50 -6.98 -44.23
N ALA A 215 -14.90 -5.73 -43.97
CA ALA A 215 -14.24 -4.77 -43.07
C ALA A 215 -14.12 -5.25 -41.60
N GLY A 216 -14.82 -6.31 -41.22
CA GLY A 216 -14.79 -6.87 -39.87
C GLY A 216 -13.47 -7.58 -39.49
N ALA A 217 -12.70 -8.06 -40.47
CA ALA A 217 -11.45 -8.79 -40.20
C ALA A 217 -10.24 -7.86 -39.95
N ILE A 218 -10.26 -6.63 -40.49
CA ILE A 218 -9.12 -5.70 -40.44
C ILE A 218 -9.12 -4.89 -39.13
N ALA A 219 -10.30 -4.57 -38.59
CA ALA A 219 -10.44 -3.88 -37.30
C ALA A 219 -10.04 -4.75 -36.09
N GLY A 220 -10.24 -6.07 -36.15
CA GLY A 220 -9.87 -6.98 -35.07
C GLY A 220 -8.36 -7.20 -34.92
N ILE A 221 -7.61 -7.18 -36.03
CA ILE A 221 -6.15 -7.42 -36.02
C ILE A 221 -5.41 -6.20 -35.45
N ALA A 222 -5.85 -4.98 -35.75
CA ALA A 222 -5.21 -3.76 -35.25
C ALA A 222 -5.32 -3.63 -33.72
N VAL A 223 -6.51 -3.89 -33.15
CA VAL A 223 -6.72 -3.80 -31.70
C VAL A 223 -6.02 -4.94 -30.96
N GLY A 224 -6.07 -6.17 -31.48
CA GLY A 224 -5.36 -7.31 -30.89
C GLY A 224 -3.85 -7.12 -30.85
N SER A 225 -3.28 -6.48 -31.88
CA SER A 225 -1.83 -6.18 -31.94
C SER A 225 -1.41 -5.18 -30.86
N VAL A 226 -2.20 -4.13 -30.64
CA VAL A 226 -1.89 -3.10 -29.62
C VAL A 226 -1.99 -3.69 -28.22
N VAL A 227 -3.03 -4.48 -27.92
CA VAL A 227 -3.17 -5.14 -26.62
C VAL A 227 -2.03 -6.14 -26.38
N ALA A 228 -1.66 -6.95 -27.38
CA ALA A 228 -0.55 -7.88 -27.25
C ALA A 228 0.79 -7.19 -26.99
N LEU A 229 1.05 -6.05 -27.67
CA LEU A 229 2.26 -5.25 -27.45
C LEU A 229 2.28 -4.59 -26.06
N LEU A 230 1.14 -4.08 -25.57
CA LEU A 230 1.04 -3.52 -24.23
C LEU A 230 1.25 -4.58 -23.14
N VAL A 231 0.67 -5.78 -23.30
CA VAL A 231 0.88 -6.91 -22.38
C VAL A 231 2.34 -7.38 -22.40
N ALA A 232 2.95 -7.47 -23.59
CA ALA A 232 4.37 -7.82 -23.71
C ALA A 232 5.28 -6.76 -23.07
N ALA A 233 5.01 -5.47 -23.31
CA ALA A 233 5.75 -4.37 -22.71
C ALA A 233 5.61 -4.35 -21.19
N PHE A 234 4.40 -4.57 -20.67
CA PHE A 234 4.15 -4.70 -19.23
C PHE A 234 4.87 -5.92 -18.64
N GLY A 235 4.89 -7.05 -19.35
CA GLY A 235 5.63 -8.24 -18.97
C GLY A 235 7.15 -8.00 -18.89
N VAL A 236 7.72 -7.32 -19.89
CA VAL A 236 9.14 -6.94 -19.91
C VAL A 236 9.47 -5.94 -18.81
N TRP A 237 8.63 -4.91 -18.62
CA TRP A 237 8.78 -3.94 -17.53
C TRP A 237 8.73 -4.63 -16.16
N ARG A 238 7.75 -5.52 -15.94
CA ARG A 238 7.68 -6.38 -14.76
C ARG A 238 8.99 -7.14 -14.58
N LEU A 239 9.51 -7.84 -15.59
CA LEU A 239 10.76 -8.60 -15.48
C LEU A 239 11.98 -7.71 -15.13
N MET A 240 12.06 -6.51 -15.72
CA MET A 240 13.13 -5.55 -15.40
C MET A 240 13.03 -5.08 -13.95
N VAL A 241 11.84 -4.71 -13.47
CA VAL A 241 11.61 -4.32 -12.06
C VAL A 241 11.92 -5.47 -11.10
N ARG A 242 11.59 -6.71 -11.46
CA ARG A 242 11.93 -7.90 -10.65
C ARG A 242 13.44 -8.11 -10.55
N LYS A 243 14.19 -7.84 -11.63
CA LYS A 243 15.64 -8.00 -11.65
C LYS A 243 16.32 -6.92 -10.81
N THR A 244 15.96 -5.65 -10.99
CA THR A 244 16.55 -4.55 -10.22
C THR A 244 16.31 -4.71 -8.72
N ARG A 245 15.10 -5.10 -8.31
CA ARG A 245 14.78 -5.32 -6.89
C ARG A 245 15.52 -6.52 -6.29
N LYS A 246 15.73 -7.61 -7.03
CA LYS A 246 16.55 -8.74 -6.55
C LYS A 246 18.00 -8.33 -6.31
N ASP A 247 18.57 -7.56 -7.23
CA ASP A 247 19.94 -7.06 -7.08
C ASP A 247 20.10 -6.15 -5.85
N GLU A 248 19.05 -5.38 -5.52
CA GLU A 248 18.98 -4.55 -4.30
C GLU A 248 18.90 -5.40 -3.02
N THR A 249 18.03 -6.43 -2.99
CA THR A 249 17.91 -7.33 -1.81
C THR A 249 19.23 -8.04 -1.47
N GLY A 250 19.99 -8.48 -2.47
CA GLY A 250 21.29 -9.14 -2.26
C GLY A 250 22.38 -8.20 -1.75
N LYS A 251 22.33 -6.92 -2.12
CA LYS A 251 23.24 -5.88 -1.59
C LYS A 251 22.88 -5.51 -0.16
N TRP A 252 21.59 -5.47 0.16
CA TRP A 252 21.12 -5.14 1.50
C TRP A 252 21.42 -6.24 2.53
N ALA A 253 21.23 -7.51 2.19
CA ALA A 253 21.61 -8.63 3.07
C ALA A 253 23.07 -8.52 3.53
N LYS A 254 23.98 -8.25 2.59
CA LYS A 254 25.40 -8.04 2.89
C LYS A 254 25.66 -6.80 3.76
N SER A 255 24.84 -5.77 3.61
CA SER A 255 24.98 -4.53 4.38
C SER A 255 24.51 -4.69 5.82
N ILE A 256 23.42 -5.44 6.04
CA ILE A 256 22.95 -5.82 7.37
C ILE A 256 23.95 -6.75 8.04
N ASP A 257 24.46 -7.77 7.36
CA ASP A 257 25.52 -8.64 7.91
C ASP A 257 26.74 -7.80 8.34
N ALA A 258 27.11 -6.77 7.58
CA ALA A 258 28.20 -5.86 7.94
C ALA A 258 27.86 -4.92 9.12
N VAL A 259 26.59 -4.53 9.31
CA VAL A 259 26.16 -3.76 10.49
C VAL A 259 26.12 -4.66 11.73
N LEU A 260 25.55 -5.86 11.61
CA LEU A 260 25.51 -6.86 12.67
C LEU A 260 26.93 -7.26 13.09
N ALA A 261 27.84 -7.53 12.15
CA ALA A 261 29.24 -7.83 12.45
C ALA A 261 29.98 -6.65 13.13
N ARG A 262 29.67 -5.40 12.74
CA ARG A 262 30.25 -4.22 13.42
C ARG A 262 29.73 -4.03 14.84
N ASN A 263 28.47 -4.41 15.09
CA ASN A 263 27.88 -4.35 16.43
C ASN A 263 28.36 -5.51 17.31
N ASP A 264 28.61 -6.69 16.72
CA ASP A 264 29.20 -7.85 17.42
C ASP A 264 30.65 -7.58 17.84
N VAL A 265 31.45 -6.91 16.98
CA VAL A 265 32.81 -6.45 17.32
C VAL A 265 32.81 -5.38 18.42
N LYS A 266 31.73 -4.61 18.58
CA LYS A 266 31.55 -3.67 19.69
C LYS A 266 30.99 -4.32 20.97
N GLY A 267 30.58 -5.60 20.92
CA GLY A 267 30.08 -6.38 22.05
C GLY A 267 31.15 -6.93 23.01
N ALA A 268 32.44 -6.67 22.75
CA ALA A 268 33.54 -7.05 23.64
C ALA A 268 33.97 -5.93 24.62
N GLN A 269 33.09 -4.95 24.91
CA GLN A 269 33.13 -4.23 26.18
C GLN A 269 31.95 -4.72 27.03
N THR A 270 32.20 -5.78 27.77
CA THR A 270 31.38 -6.17 28.92
C THR A 270 31.30 -4.97 29.85
N VAL A 271 30.20 -4.24 29.82
CA VAL A 271 29.78 -3.43 30.96
C VAL A 271 29.50 -4.44 32.06
N ASP A 272 30.46 -4.60 32.98
CA ASP A 272 30.27 -5.35 34.23
C ASP A 272 29.06 -4.71 34.96
N VAL A 273 27.87 -5.27 34.77
CA VAL A 273 26.63 -4.85 35.43
C VAL A 273 26.80 -4.87 36.96
N GLU A 274 27.72 -5.70 37.46
CA GLU A 274 28.10 -5.77 38.87
C GLU A 274 28.83 -4.52 39.41
N LYS A 275 29.52 -3.75 38.55
CA LYS A 275 30.22 -2.51 38.98
C LYS A 275 29.31 -1.28 39.00
N VAL A 276 28.25 -1.26 38.21
CA VAL A 276 27.29 -0.14 38.16
C VAL A 276 26.39 -0.15 39.41
N GLN A 277 25.95 -1.32 39.88
CA GLN A 277 25.14 -1.42 41.12
C GLN A 277 25.91 -1.07 42.40
N VAL A 278 27.23 -1.29 42.45
CA VAL A 278 28.06 -0.95 43.62
C VAL A 278 28.28 0.57 43.76
N GLN A 279 28.24 1.34 42.66
CA GLN A 279 28.35 2.80 42.72
C GLN A 279 27.05 3.48 43.16
N GLU A 280 25.88 2.96 42.79
CA GLU A 280 24.59 3.49 43.27
C GLU A 280 24.36 3.23 44.77
N MET A 281 24.86 2.13 45.33
CA MET A 281 24.74 1.86 46.77
C MET A 281 25.65 2.75 47.63
N ARG A 282 26.81 3.16 47.13
CA ARG A 282 27.71 4.09 47.86
C ARG A 282 27.20 5.53 47.93
N GLN A 283 26.37 5.97 46.98
CA GLN A 283 25.76 7.30 47.03
C GLN A 283 24.54 7.39 47.97
N LYS A 284 23.94 6.26 48.33
CA LYS A 284 22.81 6.22 49.28
C LYS A 284 23.21 6.18 50.77
N GLU A 285 24.49 5.95 51.09
CA GLU A 285 25.00 5.97 52.47
C GLU A 285 25.67 7.30 52.87
N SER A 286 25.72 8.29 51.97
CA SER A 286 26.31 9.62 52.23
C SER A 286 25.32 10.78 52.28
N VAL A 287 24.03 10.50 52.56
CA VAL A 287 23.00 11.50 52.85
C VAL A 287 22.29 11.15 54.14
#